data_AF-A0A329ST62-F1
#
_entry.id   AF-A0A329ST62-F1
#
_cell.length_a   1.000
_cell.length_b   1.000
_cell.length_c   1.000
_cell.angle_alpha   90.00
_cell.angle_beta   90.00
_cell.angle_gamma   90.00
#
_symmetry.space_group_name_H-M   'P 1'
#
loop_
_entity.id
_entity.type
_entity.pdbx_description
1 polymer ?
#
loop_
_entity_poly.entity_id
_entity_poly.type
_entity_poly.pdbx_seq_one_letter_code
_entity_poly.pdbx_strand_id
1 'polypeptide(L)'
;MAASDSASDSDVVTAEDLSEDDKPLGSMVQRKKRKTEAHQPPQRKKNSKQSQKEATETLFEDDQAVNEAELQLLAIESRRLDFEVVKWKQQQALRRETLKLKSEEINLKETTTKQKQQTQMMELRARLLKALDEAGKPPAEAKKYLAVLEG
;
A
#
# COMPACT_ATOMS: atom_id res chain seq x y z
N MET A 1 -42.87 -17.64 23.35
CA MET A 1 -41.90 -16.52 23.37
C MET A 1 -40.82 -16.82 22.35
N ALA A 2 -40.53 -15.82 21.54
CA ALA A 2 -39.72 -15.89 20.33
C ALA A 2 -38.22 -15.86 20.63
N ALA A 3 -37.44 -16.48 19.75
CA ALA A 3 -36.14 -15.97 19.33
C ALA A 3 -35.85 -16.54 17.92
N SER A 4 -35.94 -15.65 16.94
CA SER A 4 -35.41 -15.83 15.59
C SER A 4 -33.89 -15.78 15.64
N ASP A 5 -33.21 -16.61 14.85
CA ASP A 5 -31.90 -16.25 14.34
C ASP A 5 -31.85 -16.48 12.84
N SER A 6 -31.56 -15.36 12.18
CA SER A 6 -31.53 -15.11 10.75
C SER A 6 -30.18 -14.49 10.47
N ALA A 7 -29.36 -15.14 9.63
CA ALA A 7 -28.27 -14.52 8.85
C ALA A 7 -27.76 -15.61 7.90
N SER A 8 -28.21 -15.63 6.65
CA SER A 8 -27.73 -14.80 5.53
C SER A 8 -26.38 -15.29 5.03
N ASP A 9 -26.49 -16.13 4.00
CA ASP A 9 -25.43 -16.78 3.26
C ASP A 9 -24.54 -15.78 2.50
N SER A 10 -23.32 -16.26 2.26
CA SER A 10 -22.10 -15.58 1.87
C SER A 10 -22.03 -15.29 0.37
N ASP A 11 -21.68 -14.04 0.06
CA ASP A 11 -20.55 -13.63 -0.79
C ASP A 11 -20.31 -14.41 -2.11
N VAL A 12 -20.67 -13.78 -3.23
CA VAL A 12 -19.99 -13.92 -4.52
C VAL A 12 -19.89 -12.52 -5.13
N VAL A 13 -18.74 -11.88 -4.96
CA VAL A 13 -18.32 -10.79 -5.84
C VAL A 13 -17.10 -11.28 -6.56
N THR A 14 -17.33 -11.72 -7.79
CA THR A 14 -16.34 -12.09 -8.78
C THR A 14 -15.33 -10.95 -8.95
N ALA A 15 -14.08 -11.24 -8.64
CA ALA A 15 -12.94 -10.60 -9.28
C ALA A 15 -13.06 -10.79 -10.80
N GLU A 16 -12.71 -9.74 -11.55
CA GLU A 16 -12.17 -9.70 -12.92
C GLU A 16 -12.51 -8.32 -13.50
N ASP A 17 -11.57 -7.37 -13.41
CA ASP A 17 -11.28 -6.47 -14.54
C ASP A 17 -9.89 -5.84 -14.33
N LEU A 18 -8.90 -6.47 -14.95
CA LEU A 18 -7.57 -5.91 -15.22
C LEU A 18 -7.57 -5.46 -16.69
N SER A 19 -6.71 -4.48 -17.03
CA SER A 19 -6.45 -3.92 -18.38
C SER A 19 -7.32 -2.67 -18.65
N GLU A 20 -6.88 -1.51 -19.15
CA GLU A 20 -5.75 -0.97 -19.92
C GLU A 20 -5.65 0.52 -19.48
N ASP A 21 -4.52 1.18 -19.27
CA ASP A 21 -3.67 1.72 -20.32
C ASP A 21 -2.51 2.47 -19.65
N ASP A 22 -1.30 1.96 -19.85
CA ASP A 22 -0.07 2.74 -19.80
C ASP A 22 0.03 3.54 -21.12
N LYS A 23 -0.07 4.87 -21.06
CA LYS A 23 0.59 5.74 -22.04
C LYS A 23 0.73 7.19 -21.57
N PRO A 24 1.98 7.70 -21.45
CA PRO A 24 2.25 9.11 -21.28
C PRO A 24 2.43 9.82 -22.63
N LEU A 25 2.41 11.16 -22.56
CA LEU A 25 2.89 12.15 -23.53
C LEU A 25 1.92 12.61 -24.63
N GLY A 26 1.67 13.92 -24.61
CA GLY A 26 1.05 14.63 -25.73
C GLY A 26 0.80 16.10 -25.44
N SER A 27 1.87 16.91 -25.34
CA SER A 27 1.77 18.36 -25.30
C SER A 27 1.04 18.88 -26.55
N MET A 28 -0.04 19.65 -26.38
CA MET A 28 -0.53 20.50 -27.45
C MET A 28 -0.99 21.85 -26.91
N VAL A 29 -0.02 22.73 -26.67
CA VAL A 29 -0.26 24.17 -26.52
C VAL A 29 -0.65 24.72 -27.90
N GLN A 30 -1.94 24.93 -28.13
CA GLN A 30 -2.39 25.71 -29.29
C GLN A 30 -2.14 27.19 -29.06
N ARG A 31 -0.95 27.62 -29.50
CA ARG A 31 -0.50 29.00 -29.59
C ARG A 31 -1.21 29.66 -30.79
N LYS A 32 -2.38 30.29 -30.58
CA LYS A 32 -3.00 31.13 -31.63
C LYS A 32 -2.23 32.45 -31.76
N LYS A 33 -1.69 32.65 -32.97
CA LYS A 33 -0.92 33.80 -33.38
C LYS A 33 -1.79 35.05 -33.53
N ARG A 34 -1.18 36.16 -33.17
CA ARG A 34 -1.62 37.56 -33.27
C ARG A 34 -1.97 37.93 -34.72
N LYS A 35 -3.01 38.74 -34.91
CA LYS A 35 -3.12 39.68 -36.02
C LYS A 35 -3.05 41.09 -35.45
N THR A 36 -1.95 41.75 -35.72
CA THR A 36 -1.73 43.19 -35.61
C THR A 36 -2.50 43.88 -36.73
N GLU A 37 -3.48 44.71 -36.38
CA GLU A 37 -3.98 45.75 -37.28
C GLU A 37 -3.83 47.08 -36.54
N ALA A 38 -3.00 47.94 -37.14
CA ALA A 38 -2.63 49.23 -36.63
C ALA A 38 -3.78 50.22 -36.84
N HIS A 39 -4.26 50.83 -35.77
CA HIS A 39 -4.88 52.15 -35.83
C HIS A 39 -4.31 53.03 -34.71
N GLN A 40 -3.65 54.11 -35.14
CA GLN A 40 -3.10 55.18 -34.32
C GLN A 40 -4.20 55.96 -33.57
N PRO A 41 -3.84 56.71 -32.51
CA PRO A 41 -4.76 57.13 -31.46
C PRO A 41 -5.42 58.49 -31.75
N PRO A 42 -6.63 58.77 -31.23
CA PRO A 42 -7.03 60.14 -31.02
C PRO A 42 -6.38 60.66 -29.72
N GLN A 43 -5.48 61.61 -29.86
CA GLN A 43 -4.98 62.43 -28.76
C GLN A 43 -6.15 63.11 -28.04
N ARG A 44 -6.34 62.80 -26.75
CA ARG A 44 -7.04 63.69 -25.83
C ARG A 44 -6.03 64.29 -24.86
N LYS A 45 -5.58 65.51 -25.16
CA LYS A 45 -5.05 66.42 -24.16
C LYS A 45 -6.21 66.81 -23.24
N LYS A 46 -6.08 66.52 -21.93
CA LYS A 46 -6.53 67.37 -20.83
C LYS A 46 -5.97 66.83 -19.52
N ASN A 47 -5.42 67.75 -18.75
CA ASN A 47 -4.69 67.55 -17.50
C ASN A 47 -5.53 66.80 -16.45
N SER A 48 -4.92 65.82 -15.78
CA SER A 48 -5.19 65.57 -14.36
C SER A 48 -4.08 64.68 -13.77
N LYS A 49 -3.01 65.32 -13.28
CA LYS A 49 -2.04 64.68 -12.38
C LYS A 49 -2.68 64.58 -11.00
N GLN A 50 -3.65 63.68 -10.83
CA GLN A 50 -4.18 63.38 -9.49
C GLN A 50 -4.69 61.94 -9.30
N SER A 51 -4.84 61.14 -10.35
CA SER A 51 -5.42 59.79 -10.26
C SER A 51 -4.43 58.63 -10.51
N GLN A 52 -3.15 58.91 -10.78
CA GLN A 52 -2.16 57.85 -11.00
C GLN A 52 -1.65 57.19 -9.72
N LYS A 53 -1.77 57.84 -8.54
CA LYS A 53 -1.34 57.23 -7.27
C LYS A 53 -2.29 56.11 -6.84
N GLU A 54 -3.59 56.36 -6.84
CA GLU A 54 -4.61 55.39 -6.42
C GLU A 54 -4.61 54.14 -7.33
N ALA A 55 -4.51 54.29 -8.65
CA ALA A 55 -4.53 53.15 -9.57
C ALA A 55 -3.27 52.27 -9.53
N THR A 56 -2.12 52.81 -9.10
CA THR A 56 -0.92 52.01 -8.88
C THR A 56 -0.95 51.32 -7.52
N GLU A 57 -1.47 51.99 -6.49
CA GLU A 57 -1.52 51.47 -5.12
C GLU A 57 -2.48 50.25 -5.03
N THR A 58 -3.63 50.30 -5.71
CA THR A 58 -4.56 49.16 -5.78
C THR A 58 -4.00 47.93 -6.51
N LEU A 59 -3.17 48.13 -7.54
CA LEU A 59 -2.57 47.02 -8.29
C LEU A 59 -1.53 46.26 -7.46
N PHE A 60 -0.74 46.97 -6.65
CA PHE A 60 0.25 46.37 -5.76
C PHE A 60 -0.38 45.67 -4.55
N GLU A 61 -1.50 46.17 -4.02
CA GLU A 61 -2.27 45.49 -2.96
C GLU A 61 -2.92 44.20 -3.49
N ASP A 62 -3.45 44.21 -4.71
CA ASP A 62 -4.01 43.02 -5.36
C ASP A 62 -2.93 41.95 -5.59
N ASP A 63 -1.75 42.34 -6.11
CA ASP A 63 -0.62 41.43 -6.29
C ASP A 63 -0.11 40.88 -4.94
N GLN A 64 -0.12 41.69 -3.88
CA GLN A 64 0.29 41.27 -2.53
C GLN A 64 -0.71 40.27 -1.91
N ALA A 65 -2.01 40.52 -2.07
CA ALA A 65 -3.06 39.62 -1.60
C ALA A 65 -3.04 38.28 -2.36
N VAL A 66 -2.77 38.29 -3.66
CA VAL A 66 -2.58 37.08 -4.47
C VAL A 66 -1.37 36.28 -3.98
N ASN A 67 -0.23 36.93 -3.75
CA ASN A 67 0.98 36.28 -3.21
C ASN A 67 0.74 35.67 -1.82
N GLU A 68 -0.02 36.35 -0.96
CA GLU A 68 -0.39 35.81 0.36
C GLU A 68 -1.30 34.58 0.24
N ALA A 69 -2.28 34.61 -0.66
CA ALA A 69 -3.16 33.47 -0.93
C ALA A 69 -2.39 32.26 -1.49
N GLU A 70 -1.43 32.48 -2.39
CA GLU A 70 -0.54 31.44 -2.91
C GLU A 70 0.31 30.82 -1.80
N LEU A 71 0.85 31.63 -0.89
CA LEU A 71 1.61 31.16 0.26
C LEU A 71 0.75 30.29 1.19
N GLN A 72 -0.49 30.70 1.45
CA GLN A 72 -1.45 29.93 2.25
C GLN A 72 -1.80 28.61 1.57
N LEU A 73 -2.01 28.60 0.25
CA LEU A 73 -2.27 27.38 -0.51
C LEU A 73 -1.09 26.41 -0.44
N LEU A 74 0.14 26.92 -0.59
CA LEU A 74 1.37 26.13 -0.46
C LEU A 74 1.50 25.55 0.96
N ALA A 75 1.15 26.32 1.99
CA ALA A 75 1.16 25.84 3.37
C ALA A 75 0.13 24.71 3.60
N ILE A 76 -1.07 24.84 3.01
CA ILE A 76 -2.10 23.80 3.06
C ILE A 76 -1.63 22.53 2.32
N GLU A 77 -1.03 22.69 1.14
CA GLU A 77 -0.53 21.57 0.34
C GLU A 77 0.64 20.86 1.03
N SER A 78 1.60 21.60 1.59
CA SER A 78 2.69 21.04 2.39
C SER A 78 2.13 20.20 3.54
N ARG A 79 1.15 20.73 4.27
CA ARG A 79 0.52 20.02 5.38
C ARG A 79 -0.20 18.75 4.91
N ARG A 80 -0.89 18.81 3.76
CA ARG A 80 -1.53 17.64 3.15
C ARG A 80 -0.50 16.57 2.80
N LEU A 81 0.61 16.95 2.16
CA LEU A 81 1.69 16.05 1.80
C LEU A 81 2.31 15.40 3.05
N ASP A 82 2.51 16.15 4.14
CA ASP A 82 2.97 15.60 5.41
C ASP A 82 2.04 14.51 5.94
N PHE A 83 0.72 14.73 5.87
CA PHE A 83 -0.25 13.70 6.25
C PHE A 83 -0.17 12.45 5.35
N GLU A 84 -0.01 12.63 4.04
CA GLU A 84 0.14 11.51 3.10
C GLU A 84 1.42 10.71 3.38
N VAL A 85 2.54 11.39 3.65
CA VAL A 85 3.81 10.75 4.03
C VAL A 85 3.67 9.97 5.34
N VAL A 86 2.99 10.52 6.35
CA VAL A 86 2.75 9.82 7.62
C VAL A 86 1.90 8.56 7.40
N LYS A 87 0.82 8.65 6.61
CA LYS A 87 0.00 7.48 6.25
C LYS A 87 0.81 6.41 5.53
N TRP A 88 1.66 6.81 4.58
CA TRP A 88 2.54 5.90 3.85
C TRP A 88 3.55 5.20 4.77
N LYS A 89 4.18 5.96 5.69
CA LYS A 89 5.10 5.40 6.69
C LYS A 89 4.40 4.40 7.59
N GLN A 90 3.19 4.71 8.06
CA GLN A 90 2.40 3.79 8.88
C GLN A 90 2.06 2.50 8.11
N GLN A 91 1.63 2.63 6.85
CA GLN A 91 1.33 1.46 6.02
C GLN A 91 2.57 0.62 5.76
N GLN A 92 3.73 1.25 5.53
CA GLN A 92 4.99 0.53 5.34
C GLN A 92 5.43 -0.18 6.62
N ALA A 93 5.27 0.46 7.79
CA ALA A 93 5.56 -0.16 9.09
C ALA A 93 4.68 -1.40 9.32
N LEU A 94 3.36 -1.27 9.09
CA LEU A 94 2.41 -2.37 9.24
C LEU A 94 2.70 -3.53 8.29
N ARG A 95 3.09 -3.25 7.03
CA ARG A 95 3.52 -4.29 6.08
C ARG A 95 4.77 -5.03 6.58
N ARG A 96 5.77 -4.32 7.10
CA ARG A 96 6.99 -4.93 7.64
C ARG A 96 6.69 -5.80 8.85
N GLU A 97 5.86 -5.32 9.77
CA GLU A 97 5.42 -6.09 10.94
C GLU A 97 4.65 -7.34 10.53
N THR A 98 3.72 -7.21 9.58
CA THR A 98 2.96 -8.36 9.06
C THR A 98 3.88 -9.41 8.44
N LEU A 99 4.89 -9.00 7.66
CA LEU A 99 5.88 -9.92 7.09
C LEU A 99 6.72 -10.59 8.17
N LYS A 100 7.13 -9.85 9.20
CA LYS A 100 7.86 -10.40 10.34
C LYS A 100 7.03 -11.47 11.07
N LEU A 101 5.77 -11.17 11.40
CA LEU A 101 4.87 -12.13 12.04
C LEU A 101 4.64 -13.38 11.19
N LYS A 102 4.45 -13.23 9.87
CA LYS A 102 4.34 -14.39 8.96
C LYS A 102 5.60 -15.26 8.96
N SER A 103 6.78 -14.64 8.99
CA SER A 103 8.04 -15.39 9.07
C SER A 103 8.18 -16.16 10.38
N GLU A 104 7.78 -15.55 11.50
CA GLU A 104 7.76 -16.19 12.82
C GLU A 104 6.76 -17.35 12.86
N GLU A 105 5.57 -17.17 12.30
CA GLU A 105 4.56 -18.24 12.19
C GLU A 105 5.05 -19.42 11.35
N ILE A 106 5.69 -19.16 10.21
CA ILE A 106 6.28 -20.22 9.37
C ILE A 106 7.34 -20.99 10.14
N ASN A 107 8.25 -20.29 10.82
CA ASN A 107 9.30 -20.91 11.63
C ASN A 107 8.71 -21.81 12.72
N LEU A 108 7.70 -21.32 13.45
CA LEU A 108 7.03 -22.09 14.50
C LEU A 108 6.31 -23.33 13.94
N LYS A 109 5.66 -23.20 12.78
CA LYS A 109 5.02 -24.34 12.11
C LYS A 109 6.06 -25.36 11.64
N GLU A 110 7.20 -24.91 11.12
CA GLU A 110 8.29 -25.80 10.70
C GLU A 110 8.86 -26.56 11.91
N THR A 111 9.17 -25.88 13.01
CA THR A 111 9.69 -26.53 14.22
C THR A 111 8.67 -27.50 14.80
N THR A 112 7.40 -27.13 14.85
CA THR A 112 6.32 -27.99 15.35
C THR A 112 6.16 -29.22 14.46
N THR A 113 6.24 -29.06 13.15
CA THR A 113 6.12 -30.19 12.20
C THR A 113 7.31 -31.14 12.34
N LYS A 114 8.53 -30.62 12.45
CA LYS A 114 9.74 -31.43 12.71
C LYS A 114 9.62 -32.20 14.03
N GLN A 115 9.19 -31.55 15.11
CA GLN A 115 8.96 -32.20 16.39
C GLN A 115 7.89 -33.29 16.28
N LYS A 116 6.77 -33.00 15.60
CA LYS A 116 5.70 -33.99 15.39
C LYS A 116 6.20 -35.20 14.61
N GLN A 117 6.98 -35.00 13.55
CA GLN A 117 7.61 -36.08 12.79
C GLN A 117 8.56 -36.92 13.66
N GLN A 118 9.40 -36.25 14.47
CA GLN A 118 10.30 -36.93 15.40
C GLN A 118 9.53 -37.78 16.43
N THR A 119 8.47 -37.23 17.02
CA THR A 119 7.62 -37.96 17.98
C THR A 119 6.94 -39.15 17.32
N GLN A 120 6.37 -38.97 16.12
CA GLN A 120 5.74 -40.06 15.37
C GLN A 120 6.74 -41.18 15.03
N MET A 121 7.97 -40.81 14.64
CA MET A 121 9.03 -41.77 14.39
C MET A 121 9.43 -42.52 15.67
N MET A 122 9.56 -41.83 16.80
CA MET A 122 9.83 -42.46 18.10
C MET A 122 8.70 -43.42 18.53
N GLU A 123 7.45 -43.02 18.37
CA GLU A 123 6.29 -43.87 18.66
C GLU A 123 6.24 -45.10 17.75
N LEU A 124 6.59 -44.94 16.47
CA LEU A 124 6.65 -46.05 15.53
C LEU A 124 7.76 -47.04 15.88
N ARG A 125 8.95 -46.53 16.27
CA ARG A 125 10.05 -47.35 16.78
C ARG A 125 9.64 -48.13 18.03
N ALA A 126 8.99 -47.47 19.00
CA ALA A 126 8.52 -48.10 20.22
C ALA A 126 7.48 -49.20 19.93
N ARG A 127 6.51 -48.93 19.04
CA ARG A 127 5.51 -49.91 18.61
C ARG A 127 6.12 -51.10 17.89
N LEU A 128 7.09 -50.86 16.99
CA LEU A 128 7.81 -51.92 16.28
C LEU A 128 8.57 -52.81 17.26
N LEU A 129 9.34 -52.22 18.17
CA LEU A 129 10.10 -52.98 19.18
C LEU A 129 9.17 -53.82 20.05
N LYS A 130 8.06 -53.25 20.52
CA LYS A 130 7.06 -53.97 21.31
C LYS A 130 6.45 -55.15 20.54
N ALA A 131 6.07 -54.94 19.28
CA ALA A 131 5.50 -56.01 18.45
C ALA A 131 6.49 -57.14 18.15
N LEU A 132 7.79 -56.82 17.99
CA LEU A 132 8.83 -57.82 17.78
C LEU A 132 9.12 -58.63 19.05
N ASP A 133 9.10 -57.97 20.21
CA ASP A 133 9.22 -58.64 21.52
C ASP A 133 8.06 -59.59 21.77
N GLU A 134 6.82 -59.13 21.52
CA GLU A 134 5.60 -59.96 21.60
C GLU A 134 5.63 -61.15 20.62
N ALA A 135 6.25 -60.98 19.45
CA ALA A 135 6.42 -62.05 18.47
C ALA A 135 7.61 -63.00 18.75
N GLY A 136 8.36 -62.77 19.84
CA GLY A 136 9.55 -63.57 20.20
C GLY A 136 10.69 -63.45 19.19
N LYS A 137 10.73 -62.38 18.39
CA LYS A 137 11.72 -62.20 17.33
C LYS A 137 13.06 -61.74 17.87
N PRO A 138 14.19 -62.21 17.29
CA PRO A 138 15.50 -61.84 17.77
C PRO A 138 15.79 -60.34 17.49
N PRO A 139 16.58 -59.67 18.35
CA PRO A 139 16.91 -58.25 18.20
C PRO A 139 17.67 -57.92 16.90
N ALA A 140 18.26 -58.93 16.24
CA ALA A 140 18.86 -58.78 14.92
C ALA A 140 17.83 -58.43 13.83
N GLU A 141 16.60 -58.94 13.92
CA GLU A 141 15.51 -58.56 13.00
C GLU A 141 15.03 -57.13 13.28
N ALA A 142 14.94 -56.74 14.55
CA ALA A 142 14.57 -55.36 14.93
C ALA A 142 15.50 -54.31 14.31
N LYS A 143 16.81 -54.57 14.31
CA LYS A 143 17.79 -53.68 13.68
C LYS A 143 17.57 -53.50 12.19
N LYS A 144 17.16 -54.56 11.47
CA LYS A 144 16.86 -54.47 10.03
C LYS A 144 15.65 -53.57 9.77
N TYR A 145 14.57 -53.75 10.54
CA TYR A 145 13.36 -52.93 10.38
C TYR A 145 13.56 -51.48 10.82
N LEU A 146 14.33 -51.24 11.88
CA LEU A 146 14.70 -49.88 12.31
C LEU A 146 15.55 -49.16 11.25
N ALA A 147 16.49 -49.85 10.60
CA ALA A 147 17.29 -49.26 9.52
C ALA A 147 16.42 -48.78 8.34
N VAL A 148 15.32 -49.47 8.04
CA VAL A 148 14.36 -49.05 7.00
C VAL A 148 13.53 -47.83 7.43
N LEU A 149 13.33 -47.63 8.74
CA LEU A 149 12.62 -46.46 9.26
C LEU A 149 13.50 -45.21 9.36
N GLU A 150 14.83 -45.38 9.31
CA GLU A 150 15.82 -44.31 9.50
C GLU A 150 16.52 -43.88 8.20
N GLY A 151 16.43 -44.69 7.14
CA GLY A 151 16.95 -44.39 5.80
C GLY A 151 15.92 -43.68 4.93
#